data_AF-A0A5M8PDQ9-F1
#
_entry.id   AF-A0A5M8PDQ9-F1
#
_cell.length_a   1.000
_cell.length_b   1.000
_cell.length_c   1.000
_cell.angle_alpha   90.00
_cell.angle_beta   90.00
_cell.angle_gamma   90.00
#
_symmetry.space_group_name_H-M   'P 1'
#
loop_
_entity.id
_entity.type
_entity.pdbx_description
1 polymer ?
#
loop_
_entity_poly.entity_id
_entity_poly.type
_entity_poly.pdbx_seq_one_letter_code
_entity_poly.pdbx_strand_id
1 'polypeptide(L)'
;MNRFDVQPLGRFAGTSSTIRRPKEITNFSYDDKHEYHLDDRSLRYYYPPTLGADLSKGFDTFQQLDDTADDHLDSLLKTIMALEERTGAKQEADIITWRGMMTKIMATPFENMNGFEMNATLFQVGHPNTCGFYVCS
;
A
#
# COMPACT_ATOMS: atom_id res chain seq x y z
N MET A 1 -5.75 0.00 -28.23
CA MET A 1 -4.78 -0.06 -27.12
C MET A 1 -4.30 1.36 -26.86
N ASN A 2 -4.69 1.96 -25.73
CA ASN A 2 -4.21 3.28 -25.35
C ASN A 2 -2.84 3.12 -24.68
N ARG A 3 -1.83 3.82 -25.19
CA ARG A 3 -0.47 3.81 -24.64
C ARG A 3 -0.20 5.18 -24.03
N PHE A 4 0.23 5.19 -22.77
CA PHE A 4 0.63 6.41 -22.08
C PHE A 4 2.16 6.53 -22.13
N ASP A 5 2.68 7.43 -22.95
CA ASP A 5 4.12 7.62 -23.10
C ASP A 5 4.68 8.56 -22.02
N VAL A 6 5.48 8.00 -21.11
CA VAL A 6 6.13 8.71 -19.99
C VAL A 6 7.38 9.49 -20.45
N GLN A 7 7.83 9.29 -21.69
CA GLN A 7 8.95 10.04 -22.25
C GLN A 7 8.46 11.08 -23.28
N PRO A 8 9.13 12.22 -23.39
CA PRO A 8 10.28 12.67 -22.60
C PRO A 8 9.90 13.21 -21.21
N LEU A 9 10.76 12.99 -20.20
CA LEU A 9 10.58 13.46 -18.82
C LEU A 9 10.27 14.96 -18.68
N GLY A 10 10.77 15.79 -19.61
CA GLY A 10 10.51 17.23 -19.63
C GLY A 10 9.02 17.59 -19.65
N ARG A 11 8.14 16.69 -20.10
CA ARG A 11 6.67 16.84 -20.02
C ARG A 11 6.16 16.96 -18.58
N PHE A 12 6.87 16.38 -17.62
CA PHE A 12 6.52 16.35 -16.20
C PHE A 12 7.36 17.32 -15.36
N ALA A 13 8.27 18.08 -15.97
CA ALA A 13 9.16 19.04 -15.28
C ALA A 13 8.47 20.35 -14.84
N GLY A 14 7.12 20.35 -14.79
CA GLY A 14 6.30 21.50 -14.44
C GLY A 14 6.15 21.75 -12.94
N THR A 15 5.23 22.65 -12.58
CA THR A 15 4.92 23.06 -11.20
C THR A 15 4.70 21.87 -10.28
N SER A 16 5.44 21.86 -9.16
CA SER A 16 5.28 20.90 -8.07
C SER A 16 3.81 20.80 -7.65
N SER A 17 3.22 19.61 -7.80
CA SER A 17 1.88 19.33 -7.31
C SER A 17 1.86 19.45 -5.79
N THR A 18 0.77 19.99 -5.23
CA THR A 18 0.61 20.07 -3.77
C THR A 18 0.50 18.67 -3.18
N ILE A 19 1.55 18.21 -2.51
CA ILE A 19 1.55 16.95 -1.75
C ILE A 19 1.03 17.25 -0.34
N ARG A 20 -0.07 16.60 0.05
CA ARG A 20 -0.58 16.67 1.43
C ARG A 20 0.30 15.84 2.35
N ARG A 21 0.48 16.29 3.60
CA ARG A 21 1.19 15.51 4.63
C ARG A 21 0.41 14.21 4.92
N PRO A 22 1.05 13.02 4.83
CA PRO A 22 0.39 11.77 5.20
C PRO A 22 -0.08 11.79 6.65
N LYS A 23 -1.28 11.26 6.90
CA LYS A 23 -1.87 11.10 8.22
C LYS A 23 -2.38 9.67 8.36
N GLU A 24 -2.04 9.02 9.46
CA GLU A 24 -2.59 7.71 9.80
C GLU A 24 -4.07 7.84 10.18
N ILE A 25 -4.90 6.94 9.65
CA ILE A 25 -6.35 6.90 9.90
C ILE A 25 -6.79 5.61 10.61
N THR A 26 -6.04 4.52 10.44
CA THR A 26 -6.26 3.20 11.05
C THR A 26 -5.01 2.33 10.87
N ASN A 27 -4.96 1.20 11.57
CA ASN A 27 -3.87 0.22 11.49
C ASN A 27 -4.41 -1.22 11.69
N PHE A 28 -3.58 -2.19 11.30
CA PHE A 28 -3.77 -3.61 11.55
C PHE A 28 -2.39 -4.29 11.64
N SER A 29 -2.36 -5.50 12.16
CA SER A 29 -1.15 -6.30 12.38
C SER A 29 -1.33 -7.73 11.86
N TYR A 30 -0.23 -8.34 11.44
CA TYR A 30 -0.12 -9.80 11.28
C TYR A 30 0.74 -10.34 12.41
N ASP A 31 0.31 -11.43 13.07
CA ASP A 31 1.11 -12.09 14.10
C ASP A 31 2.14 -13.08 13.51
N ASP A 32 2.85 -13.80 14.38
CA ASP A 32 3.88 -14.78 13.99
C ASP A 32 3.32 -15.96 13.17
N LYS A 33 2.00 -16.17 13.18
CA LYS A 33 1.30 -17.18 12.36
C LYS A 33 0.68 -16.58 11.11
N HIS A 34 0.97 -15.32 10.82
CA HIS A 34 0.36 -14.55 9.74
C HIS A 34 -1.16 -14.38 9.89
N GLU A 35 -1.67 -14.37 11.12
CA GLU A 35 -3.10 -14.10 11.37
C GLU A 35 -3.36 -12.59 11.46
N TYR A 36 -4.44 -12.14 10.83
CA TYR A 36 -4.87 -10.75 10.82
C TYR A 36 -5.45 -10.32 12.18
N HIS A 37 -4.99 -9.17 12.68
CA HIS A 37 -5.48 -8.53 13.90
C HIS A 37 -5.72 -7.03 13.67
N LEU A 38 -6.86 -6.52 14.15
CA LEU A 38 -7.21 -5.09 14.06
C LEU A 38 -6.62 -4.30 15.24
N ASP A 39 -5.30 -4.33 15.37
CA ASP A 39 -4.53 -3.57 16.37
C ASP A 39 -3.07 -3.39 15.93
N ASP A 40 -2.27 -2.80 16.82
CA ASP A 40 -0.85 -2.49 16.62
C ASP A 40 0.08 -3.49 17.33
N ARG A 41 -0.39 -4.71 17.64
CA ARG A 41 0.41 -5.68 18.44
C ARG A 41 1.75 -6.05 17.82
N SER A 42 1.87 -5.95 16.49
CA SER A 42 3.09 -6.27 15.76
C SER A 42 3.98 -5.05 15.52
N LEU A 43 3.63 -3.88 16.08
CA LEU A 43 4.44 -2.67 16.00
C LEU A 43 5.77 -2.88 16.74
N ARG A 44 6.87 -2.65 16.03
CA ARG A 44 8.23 -2.76 16.59
C ARG A 44 8.81 -1.38 16.82
N TYR A 45 9.52 -1.23 17.93
CA TYR A 45 10.23 0.00 18.26
C TYR A 45 11.66 -0.06 17.77
N TYR A 46 12.12 1.05 17.20
CA TYR A 46 13.52 1.19 16.86
C TYR A 46 14.39 1.09 18.12
N TYR A 47 15.39 0.23 18.07
CA TYR A 47 16.42 0.12 19.09
C TYR A 47 17.78 0.20 18.40
N PRO A 48 18.70 1.10 18.81
CA PRO A 48 19.99 1.27 18.17
C PRO A 48 20.75 -0.07 18.05
N PRO A 49 21.17 -0.48 16.84
CA PRO A 49 21.83 -1.75 16.65
C PRO A 49 23.27 -1.69 17.15
N THR A 50 23.81 -2.85 17.56
CA THR A 50 25.25 -3.00 17.75
C THR A 50 25.91 -3.20 16.39
N LEU A 51 26.85 -2.31 16.04
CA LEU A 51 27.58 -2.41 14.77
C LEU A 51 28.56 -3.59 14.81
N GLY A 52 28.71 -4.27 13.68
CA GLY A 52 29.53 -5.48 13.57
C GLY A 52 28.81 -6.78 13.94
N ALA A 53 27.48 -6.75 14.13
CA ALA A 53 26.68 -7.95 14.28
C ALA A 53 26.70 -8.78 12.98
N ASP A 54 26.81 -10.11 13.13
CA ASP A 54 26.69 -11.06 12.03
C ASP A 54 25.22 -11.20 11.62
N LEU A 55 24.88 -10.71 10.42
CA LEU A 55 23.53 -10.77 9.85
C LEU A 55 23.15 -12.16 9.32
N SER A 56 24.11 -13.08 9.20
CA SER A 56 23.86 -14.46 8.80
C SER A 56 23.48 -15.37 9.98
N LYS A 57 23.67 -14.90 11.22
CA LYS A 57 23.34 -15.65 12.42
C LYS A 57 21.83 -15.92 12.51
N GLY A 58 21.44 -17.19 12.67
CA GLY A 58 20.04 -17.61 12.79
C GLY A 58 19.34 -17.88 11.45
N PHE A 59 20.07 -17.84 10.33
CA PHE A 59 19.56 -18.18 9.00
C PHE A 59 18.98 -19.60 8.94
N ASP A 60 19.57 -20.55 9.66
CA ASP A 60 19.10 -21.94 9.78
C ASP A 60 17.74 -22.07 10.48
N THR A 61 17.37 -21.08 11.30
CA THR A 61 16.08 -21.00 12.00
C THR A 61 15.11 -20.00 11.38
N PHE A 62 15.49 -19.38 10.25
CA PHE A 62 14.67 -18.38 9.59
C PHE A 62 13.38 -19.01 9.06
N GLN A 63 12.25 -18.45 9.48
CA GLN A 63 10.93 -18.82 8.97
C GLN A 63 10.57 -17.86 7.85
N GLN A 64 10.73 -18.31 6.61
CA GLN A 64 10.30 -17.56 5.44
C GLN A 64 8.77 -17.49 5.42
N LEU A 65 8.24 -16.28 5.22
CA LEU A 65 6.81 -16.11 5.00
C LEU A 65 6.41 -16.84 3.71
N ASP A 66 5.39 -17.67 3.78
CA ASP A 66 4.75 -18.26 2.61
C ASP A 66 3.94 -17.17 1.89
N ASP A 67 4.47 -16.67 0.78
CA ASP A 67 3.89 -15.61 -0.04
C ASP A 67 3.09 -16.15 -1.24
N THR A 68 2.74 -17.43 -1.22
CA THR A 68 1.92 -18.05 -2.27
C THR A 68 0.46 -17.63 -2.22
N ALA A 69 -0.04 -17.24 -1.04
CA ALA A 69 -1.37 -16.66 -0.88
C ALA A 69 -1.36 -15.22 -1.40
N ASP A 70 -2.12 -14.97 -2.47
CA ASP A 70 -2.36 -13.61 -2.95
C ASP A 70 -3.44 -12.95 -2.08
N ASP A 71 -3.02 -12.46 -0.91
CA ASP A 71 -3.87 -11.74 0.03
C ASP A 71 -4.41 -10.41 -0.53
N HIS A 72 -4.04 -10.05 -1.78
CA HIS A 72 -4.50 -8.90 -2.54
C HIS A 72 -4.65 -7.66 -1.66
N LEU A 73 -5.86 -7.10 -1.54
CA LEU A 73 -6.16 -5.92 -0.71
C LEU A 73 -7.00 -6.29 0.51
N ASP A 74 -7.17 -7.57 0.81
CA ASP A 74 -8.18 -8.05 1.77
C ASP A 74 -7.99 -7.43 3.14
N SER A 75 -6.78 -7.48 3.70
CA SER A 75 -6.47 -6.89 5.00
C SER A 75 -6.60 -5.37 5.01
N LEU A 76 -6.25 -4.71 3.91
CA LEU A 76 -6.43 -3.26 3.77
C LEU A 76 -7.92 -2.89 3.79
N LEU A 77 -8.74 -3.59 2.99
CA LEU A 77 -10.18 -3.35 2.89
C LEU A 77 -10.90 -3.70 4.19
N LYS A 78 -10.60 -4.85 4.81
CA LYS A 78 -11.14 -5.24 6.13
C LYS A 78 -10.89 -4.16 7.18
N THR A 79 -9.69 -3.59 7.19
CA THR A 79 -9.30 -2.55 8.15
C THR A 79 -10.05 -1.23 7.90
N ILE A 80 -10.25 -0.85 6.63
CA ILE A 80 -11.03 0.33 6.26
C ILE A 80 -12.50 0.13 6.63
N MET A 81 -13.09 -1.03 6.32
CA MET A 81 -14.46 -1.36 6.69
C MET A 81 -14.69 -1.26 8.20
N ALA A 82 -13.78 -1.82 9.00
CA ALA A 82 -13.87 -1.72 10.46
C ALA A 82 -13.75 -0.27 10.97
N LEU A 83 -12.94 0.56 10.31
CA LEU A 83 -12.87 1.99 10.62
C LEU A 83 -14.22 2.68 10.33
N GLU A 84 -14.81 2.43 9.16
CA GLU A 84 -16.09 3.02 8.75
C GLU A 84 -17.24 2.60 9.67
N GLU A 85 -17.27 1.33 10.10
CA GLU A 85 -18.25 0.82 11.06
C GLU A 85 -18.13 1.53 12.42
N ARG A 86 -16.91 1.77 12.89
CA ARG A 86 -16.64 2.44 14.17
C ARG A 86 -16.96 3.94 14.13
N THR A 87 -16.67 4.61 13.02
CA THR A 87 -16.91 6.06 12.87
C THR A 87 -18.34 6.38 12.43
N GLY A 88 -19.05 5.40 11.85
CA GLY A 88 -20.34 5.60 11.20
C GLY A 88 -20.27 6.43 9.92
N ALA A 89 -19.06 6.64 9.38
CA ALA A 89 -18.81 7.49 8.22
C ALA A 89 -17.85 6.80 7.27
N LYS A 90 -18.16 6.89 5.97
CA LYS A 90 -17.27 6.38 4.92
C LYS A 90 -15.98 7.18 4.85
N GLN A 91 -14.89 6.50 4.52
CA GLN A 91 -13.61 7.14 4.30
C GLN A 91 -13.62 7.85 2.94
N GLU A 92 -13.38 9.15 2.94
CA GLU A 92 -13.16 9.90 1.71
C GLU A 92 -11.79 9.54 1.12
N ALA A 93 -11.80 8.85 -0.02
CA ALA A 93 -10.62 8.51 -0.79
C ALA A 93 -10.98 8.34 -2.27
N ASP A 94 -10.12 8.81 -3.18
CA ASP A 94 -10.29 8.58 -4.63
C ASP A 94 -9.67 7.25 -5.06
N ILE A 95 -8.59 6.83 -4.39
CA ILE A 95 -7.83 5.61 -4.69
C ILE A 95 -7.47 4.91 -3.37
N ILE A 96 -7.70 3.60 -3.32
CA ILE A 96 -7.28 2.69 -2.26
C ILE A 96 -6.33 1.66 -2.87
N THR A 97 -5.10 1.61 -2.38
CA THR A 97 -4.06 0.70 -2.87
C THR A 97 -2.93 0.53 -1.84
N TRP A 98 -2.08 -0.47 -2.04
CA TRP A 98 -0.85 -0.60 -1.28
C TRP A 98 0.18 0.47 -1.66
N ARG A 99 0.99 0.87 -0.68
CA ARG A 99 2.14 1.76 -0.89
C ARG A 99 3.08 1.24 -1.99
N GLY A 100 3.24 -0.07 -2.12
CA GLY A 100 4.04 -0.70 -3.16
C GLY A 100 3.59 -0.29 -4.57
N MET A 101 2.28 -0.29 -4.84
CA MET A 101 1.74 0.12 -6.15
C MET A 101 1.95 1.61 -6.43
N MET A 102 1.72 2.47 -5.45
CA MET A 102 2.01 3.91 -5.60
C MET A 102 3.50 4.14 -5.88
N THR A 103 4.39 3.36 -5.26
CA THR A 103 5.84 3.44 -5.50
C THR A 103 6.18 3.08 -6.95
N LYS A 104 5.58 2.01 -7.49
CA LYS A 104 5.75 1.61 -8.89
C LYS A 104 5.30 2.73 -9.84
N ILE A 105 4.12 3.32 -9.61
CA ILE A 105 3.61 4.45 -10.40
C ILE A 105 4.59 5.63 -10.37
N MET A 106 5.05 6.03 -9.18
CA MET A 106 5.97 7.17 -9.04
C MET A 106 7.35 6.90 -9.65
N ALA A 107 7.81 5.64 -9.65
CA ALA A 107 9.09 5.24 -10.22
C ALA A 107 9.04 5.04 -11.75
N THR A 108 7.86 4.86 -12.35
CA THR A 108 7.66 4.62 -13.79
C THR A 108 8.50 5.51 -14.72
N PRO A 109 8.68 6.83 -14.47
CA PRO A 109 9.48 7.66 -15.37
C PRO A 109 10.97 7.30 -15.43
N PHE A 110 11.48 6.64 -14.39
CA PHE A 110 12.90 6.28 -14.23
C PHE A 110 13.16 4.78 -14.31
N GLU A 111 12.13 3.97 -14.16
CA GLU A 111 12.20 2.51 -14.22
C GLU A 111 12.09 2.03 -15.67
N ASN A 112 13.21 1.60 -16.25
CA ASN A 112 13.29 1.14 -17.64
C ASN A 112 13.56 -0.37 -17.76
N MET A 113 13.72 -1.09 -16.65
CA MET A 113 14.11 -2.50 -16.63
C MET A 113 12.98 -3.41 -16.15
N ASN A 114 12.16 -2.93 -15.21
CA ASN A 114 11.09 -3.71 -14.61
C ASN A 114 9.72 -3.09 -14.89
N GLY A 115 8.93 -3.76 -15.74
CA GLY A 115 7.51 -3.43 -15.89
C GLY A 115 6.69 -3.84 -14.67
N PHE A 116 5.48 -3.31 -14.57
CA PHE A 116 4.48 -3.81 -13.62
C PHE A 116 3.09 -3.81 -14.23
N GLU A 117 2.27 -4.71 -13.72
CA GLU A 117 0.83 -4.76 -14.00
C GLU A 117 0.07 -4.37 -12.74
N MET A 118 -1.12 -3.81 -12.92
CA MET A 118 -1.99 -3.38 -11.85
C MET A 118 -3.44 -3.50 -12.32
N ASN A 119 -4.27 -4.17 -11.53
CA ASN A 119 -5.71 -4.21 -11.75
C ASN A 119 -6.36 -3.03 -11.05
N ALA A 120 -7.29 -2.34 -11.72
CA ALA A 120 -8.02 -1.22 -11.15
C ALA A 120 -9.52 -1.45 -11.27
N THR A 121 -10.22 -1.47 -10.14
CA THR A 121 -11.68 -1.62 -10.08
C THR A 121 -12.31 -0.36 -9.55
N LEU A 122 -13.21 0.25 -10.32
CA LEU A 122 -14.02 1.37 -9.85
C LEU A 122 -15.22 0.85 -9.04
N PHE A 123 -15.33 1.26 -7.79
CA PHE A 123 -16.37 0.81 -6.86
C PHE A 123 -17.27 1.97 -6.40
N GLN A 124 -18.51 1.66 -6.00
CA GLN A 124 -19.52 2.62 -5.51
C GLN A 124 -19.95 3.73 -6.50
N VAL A 125 -20.00 3.41 -7.80
CA VAL A 125 -20.57 4.29 -8.82
C VAL A 125 -22.08 4.42 -8.62
N GLY A 126 -22.57 5.60 -8.23
CA GLY A 126 -24.01 5.92 -8.28
C GLY A 126 -24.70 6.29 -6.96
N HIS A 127 -23.97 6.49 -5.85
CA HIS A 127 -24.58 7.14 -4.67
C HIS A 127 -24.54 8.67 -4.85
N PRO A 128 -25.64 9.39 -4.63
CA PRO A 128 -25.75 10.82 -4.95
C PRO A 128 -24.76 11.73 -4.21
N ASN A 129 -24.10 11.22 -3.15
CA ASN A 129 -23.15 11.97 -2.31
C ASN A 129 -21.74 11.36 -2.25
N THR A 130 -21.40 10.37 -3.08
CA THR A 130 -20.04 9.78 -3.09
C THR A 130 -19.49 9.70 -4.50
N CYS A 131 -18.33 10.32 -4.72
CA CYS A 131 -17.48 10.02 -5.87
C CYS A 131 -16.99 8.57 -5.71
N GLY A 132 -17.13 7.74 -6.74
CA GLY A 132 -16.61 6.37 -6.70
C GLY A 132 -15.09 6.36 -6.54
N PHE A 133 -14.54 5.31 -5.95
CA PHE A 133 -13.10 5.17 -5.74
C PHE A 133 -12.53 3.97 -6.47
N TYR A 134 -11.25 4.06 -6.81
CA TYR A 134 -10.52 2.94 -7.42
C TYR A 134 -9.86 2.09 -6.35
N VAL A 135 -10.06 0.78 -6.46
CA VAL A 135 -9.37 -0.25 -5.70
C VAL A 135 -8.31 -0.84 -6.62
N CYS A 136 -7.02 -0.70 -6.26
CA CYS A 136 -5.91 -1.11 -7.12
C CYS A 136 -4.99 -2.13 -6.44
N SER A 137 -4.88 -3.32 -7.04
CA SER A 137 -4.03 -4.46 -6.62
C SER A 137 -2.94 -4.74 -7.65
#